data_AF-A0A3M1YR46-F1
#
_entry.id   AF-A0A3M1YR46-F1
#
_cell.length_a   1.000
_cell.length_b   1.000
_cell.length_c   1.000
_cell.angle_alpha   90.00
_cell.angle_beta   90.00
_cell.angle_gamma   90.00
#
_symmetry.space_group_name_H-M   'P 1'
#
loop_
_entity.id
_entity.type
_entity.pdbx_description
1 polymer ?
#
loop_
_entity_poly.entity_id
_entity_poly.type
_entity_poly.pdbx_seq_one_letter_code
_entity_poly.pdbx_strand_id
1 'polypeptide(L)'
;MIRIQKPGQYAFLMVQIAAICVFLGRGWQFLFFDAPYRALFWDEKWMSALVTGIFDTPWKTYATSPQTDHAIQNLIRATGILYFGCALIAIWIKKLPRFFHFILLLGALNLFFLAFL
;
A
#
# COMPACT_ATOMS: atom_id res chain seq x y z
N MET A 1 -21.68 36.30 -2.44
CA MET A 1 -21.86 35.10 -3.29
C MET A 1 -21.94 33.88 -2.38
N ILE A 2 -23.15 33.53 -1.93
CA ILE A 2 -23.38 32.48 -0.91
C ILE A 2 -23.39 31.14 -1.65
N ARG A 3 -22.33 30.34 -1.46
CA ARG A 3 -22.23 29.00 -2.05
C ARG A 3 -23.20 28.09 -1.30
N ILE A 4 -24.38 27.87 -1.88
CA ILE A 4 -25.40 26.94 -1.39
C ILE A 4 -24.72 25.57 -1.20
N GLN A 5 -24.55 25.15 0.06
CA GLN A 5 -23.99 23.85 0.41
C GLN A 5 -25.02 22.77 0.10
N LYS A 6 -24.68 21.88 -0.84
CA LYS A 6 -25.50 20.70 -1.14
C LYS A 6 -25.40 19.71 0.02
N PRO A 7 -26.51 19.06 0.44
CA PRO A 7 -26.54 18.18 1.63
C PRO A 7 -25.54 17.00 1.57
N GLY A 8 -25.08 16.60 0.38
CA GLY A 8 -24.05 15.56 0.22
C GLY A 8 -22.59 16.00 0.43
N GLN A 9 -22.32 17.30 0.62
CA GLN A 9 -20.96 17.81 0.68
C GLN A 9 -20.20 17.39 1.95
N TYR A 10 -20.90 17.30 3.09
CA TYR A 10 -20.31 16.90 4.35
C TYR A 10 -19.95 15.42 4.40
N ALA A 11 -20.85 14.56 3.90
CA ALA A 11 -20.61 13.12 3.80
C ALA A 11 -19.36 12.82 2.95
N PHE A 12 -19.22 13.48 1.80
CA PHE A 12 -18.03 13.35 0.97
C PHE A 12 -16.75 13.76 1.70
N LEU A 13 -16.79 14.88 2.44
CA LEU A 13 -15.64 15.39 3.18
C LEU A 13 -15.22 14.45 4.31
N MET A 14 -16.17 13.82 5.01
CA MET A 14 -15.88 12.82 6.04
C MET A 14 -15.20 11.58 5.45
N VAL A 15 -15.69 11.05 4.32
CA VAL A 15 -15.06 9.91 3.63
C VAL A 15 -13.67 10.27 3.13
N GLN A 16 -13.49 11.49 2.60
CA GLN A 16 -12.19 11.98 2.14
C GLN A 16 -11.18 12.04 3.28
N ILE A 17 -11.56 12.61 4.43
CA ILE A 17 -10.70 12.68 5.62
C ILE A 17 -10.39 11.28 6.14
N ALA A 18 -11.39 10.40 6.23
CA ALA A 18 -11.19 9.02 6.66
C ALA A 18 -10.19 8.29 5.76
N ALA A 19 -10.32 8.41 4.42
CA ALA A 19 -9.38 7.83 3.48
C ALA A 19 -7.95 8.38 3.67
N ILE A 20 -7.80 9.69 3.87
CA ILE A 20 -6.50 10.33 4.15
C ILE A 20 -5.90 9.75 5.44
N CYS A 21 -6.68 9.68 6.53
CA CYS A 21 -6.22 9.14 7.81
C CYS A 21 -5.79 7.67 7.69
N VAL A 22 -6.56 6.84 6.97
CA VAL A 22 -6.23 5.42 6.75
C VAL A 22 -4.93 5.28 5.95
N PHE A 23 -4.79 6.03 4.85
CA PHE A 23 -3.58 5.98 4.03
C PHE A 23 -2.34 6.51 4.76
N LEU A 24 -2.46 7.58 5.55
CA LEU A 24 -1.37 8.09 6.37
C LEU A 24 -0.97 7.10 7.47
N GLY A 25 -1.95 6.57 8.21
CA GLY A 25 -1.69 5.60 9.28
C GLY A 25 -1.03 4.33 8.76
N ARG A 26 -1.49 3.83 7.61
CA ARG A 26 -0.91 2.65 6.96
C ARG A 26 0.45 2.95 6.36
N GLY A 27 0.62 4.07 5.66
CA GLY A 27 1.94 4.52 5.20
C GLY A 27 2.97 4.60 6.33
N TRP A 28 2.56 5.13 7.50
CA TRP A 28 3.40 5.18 8.69
C TRP A 28 3.80 3.78 9.19
N GLN A 29 2.83 2.87 9.30
CA GLN A 29 3.11 1.48 9.68
C GLN A 29 4.16 0.84 8.77
N PHE A 30 4.05 1.04 7.46
CA PHE A 30 4.98 0.49 6.48
C PHE A 30 6.40 1.10 6.50
N LEU A 31 6.54 2.35 6.96
CA LEU A 31 7.85 3.01 7.05
C LEU A 31 8.61 2.66 8.33
N PHE A 32 7.89 2.50 9.44
CA PHE A 32 8.49 2.38 10.77
C PHE A 32 8.31 1.00 11.42
N PHE A 33 7.32 0.22 11.01
CA PHE A 33 7.04 -1.12 11.53
C PHE A 33 7.26 -2.17 10.45
N ASP A 34 7.65 -3.38 10.85
CA ASP A 34 7.73 -4.50 9.91
C ASP A 34 6.34 -4.80 9.35
N ALA A 35 6.25 -4.86 8.02
CA ALA A 35 4.99 -5.08 7.34
C ALA A 35 4.62 -6.56 7.32
N PRO A 36 3.33 -6.90 7.36
CA PRO A 36 2.87 -8.29 7.27
C PRO A 36 3.29 -8.95 5.95
N TYR A 37 3.61 -8.18 4.91
CA TYR A 37 4.22 -8.70 3.69
C TYR A 37 5.48 -9.51 3.93
N ARG A 38 6.29 -9.17 4.94
CA ARG A 38 7.46 -9.98 5.28
C ARG A 38 7.09 -11.43 5.55
N ALA A 39 5.98 -11.67 6.24
CA ALA A 39 5.49 -13.02 6.51
C ALA A 39 5.07 -13.75 5.21
N LEU A 40 4.44 -13.05 4.26
CA LEU A 40 4.08 -13.62 2.96
C LEU A 40 5.33 -13.94 2.11
N PHE A 41 6.34 -13.05 2.11
CA PHE A 41 7.57 -13.23 1.35
C PHE A 41 8.49 -14.30 1.98
N TRP A 42 8.38 -14.54 3.29
CA TRP A 42 9.13 -15.59 4.01
C TRP A 42 8.35 -16.90 4.20
N ASP A 43 7.12 -17.02 3.70
CA ASP A 43 6.38 -18.28 3.74
C ASP A 43 6.99 -19.26 2.73
N GLU A 44 7.67 -20.29 3.23
CA GLU A 44 8.32 -21.31 2.42
C GLU A 44 7.34 -22.05 1.51
N LYS A 45 6.11 -22.35 1.94
CA LYS A 45 5.16 -23.14 1.14
C LYS A 45 4.69 -22.39 -0.09
N TRP A 46 4.51 -21.09 0.04
CA TRP A 46 4.09 -20.22 -1.06
C TRP A 46 5.28 -19.80 -1.92
N MET A 47 6.34 -19.32 -1.27
CA MET A 47 7.43 -18.65 -1.97
C MET A 47 8.46 -19.61 -2.55
N SER A 48 8.68 -20.80 -1.96
CA SER A 48 9.60 -21.79 -2.56
C SER A 48 9.14 -22.22 -3.96
N ALA A 49 7.84 -22.43 -4.16
CA ALA A 49 7.28 -22.77 -5.46
C ALA A 49 7.53 -21.67 -6.52
N LEU A 50 7.40 -20.40 -6.13
CA LEU A 50 7.65 -19.26 -7.02
C LEU A 50 9.15 -19.06 -7.30
N VAL A 51 9.99 -19.11 -6.27
CA VAL A 51 11.42 -18.80 -6.38
C VAL A 51 12.18 -19.93 -7.06
N THR A 52 11.86 -21.19 -6.74
CA THR A 52 12.47 -22.34 -7.42
C THR A 52 11.86 -22.58 -8.81
N GLY A 53 10.57 -22.26 -9.02
CA GLY A 53 9.93 -22.43 -10.33
C GLY A 53 10.26 -21.36 -11.38
N ILE A 54 10.31 -20.08 -10.97
CA ILE A 54 10.50 -18.95 -11.90
C ILE A 54 11.96 -18.51 -11.95
N PHE A 55 12.62 -18.47 -10.78
CA PHE A 55 13.98 -17.92 -10.64
C PHE A 55 15.04 -19.00 -10.50
N ASP A 56 14.68 -20.28 -10.58
CA ASP A 56 15.55 -21.46 -10.41
C ASP A 56 16.50 -21.35 -9.20
N THR A 57 16.06 -20.63 -8.17
CA THR A 57 16.87 -20.33 -6.99
C THR A 57 16.41 -21.24 -5.84
N PRO A 58 17.33 -21.98 -5.18
CA PRO A 58 16.98 -22.77 -4.01
C PRO A 58 16.46 -21.87 -2.88
N TRP A 59 15.40 -22.31 -2.19
CA TRP A 59 14.83 -21.57 -1.05
C TRP A 59 15.88 -21.15 -0.03
N LYS A 60 16.82 -22.05 0.31
CA LYS A 60 17.91 -21.76 1.24
C LYS A 60 18.74 -20.54 0.79
N THR A 61 19.05 -20.44 -0.49
CA THR A 61 19.82 -19.33 -1.07
C THR A 61 19.01 -18.03 -1.03
N TYR A 62 17.70 -18.10 -1.29
CA TYR A 62 16.80 -16.95 -1.23
C TYR A 62 16.63 -16.42 0.20
N ALA A 63 16.31 -17.29 1.16
CA ALA A 63 16.02 -16.93 2.54
C ALA A 63 17.26 -16.51 3.35
N THR A 64 18.46 -16.93 2.94
CA THR A 64 19.72 -16.55 3.60
C THR A 64 20.46 -15.39 2.91
N SER A 65 19.99 -14.94 1.75
CA SER A 65 20.61 -13.83 1.02
C SER A 65 20.28 -12.48 1.68
N PRO A 66 21.29 -11.71 2.12
CA PRO A 66 21.08 -10.35 2.61
C PRO A 66 20.51 -9.41 1.54
N GLN A 67 20.81 -9.66 0.26
CA GLN A 67 20.31 -8.86 -0.86
C GLN A 67 18.78 -8.99 -1.00
N THR A 68 18.25 -10.21 -0.84
CA THR A 68 16.81 -10.49 -0.85
C THR A 68 16.08 -9.79 0.30
N ASP A 69 16.62 -9.87 1.53
CA ASP A 69 16.06 -9.17 2.70
C ASP A 69 16.05 -7.65 2.51
N HIS A 70 17.15 -7.06 2.02
CA HIS A 70 17.18 -5.64 1.69
C HIS A 70 16.21 -5.23 0.57
N ALA A 71 16.08 -6.04 -0.48
CA ALA A 71 15.14 -5.78 -1.56
C ALA A 71 13.69 -5.76 -1.05
N ILE A 72 13.33 -6.70 -0.18
CA ILE A 72 11.98 -6.81 0.36
C ILE A 72 11.70 -5.69 1.37
N GLN A 73 12.67 -5.33 2.23
CA GLN A 73 12.55 -4.16 3.10
C GLN A 73 12.37 -2.86 2.30
N ASN A 74 13.10 -2.71 1.20
CA ASN A 74 12.96 -1.55 0.31
C ASN A 74 11.61 -1.51 -0.38
N LEU A 75 11.07 -2.66 -0.82
CA LEU A 75 9.73 -2.76 -1.39
C LEU A 75 8.63 -2.39 -0.38
N ILE A 76 8.77 -2.85 0.86
CA ILE A 76 7.87 -2.50 1.97
C ILE A 76 7.88 -0.98 2.18
N ARG A 77 9.06 -0.37 2.30
CA ARG A 77 9.21 1.08 2.46
C ARG A 77 8.65 1.86 1.27
N ALA A 78 8.92 1.40 0.04
CA ALA A 78 8.38 2.01 -1.18
C ALA A 78 6.84 1.97 -1.20
N THR A 79 6.24 0.89 -0.71
CA THR A 79 4.78 0.77 -0.56
C THR A 79 4.25 1.76 0.50
N GLY A 80 4.97 1.96 1.59
CA GLY A 80 4.66 3.01 2.58
C GLY A 80 4.67 4.41 1.96
N ILE A 81 5.69 4.72 1.15
CA ILE A 81 5.78 6.00 0.40
C ILE A 81 4.61 6.13 -0.59
N LEU A 82 4.24 5.05 -1.28
CA LEU A 82 3.08 5.03 -2.17
C LEU A 82 1.79 5.39 -1.41
N TYR A 83 1.60 4.88 -0.20
CA TYR A 83 0.45 5.24 0.64
C TYR A 83 0.43 6.71 1.05
N PHE A 84 1.60 7.29 1.36
CA PHE A 84 1.71 8.74 1.56
C PHE A 84 1.35 9.53 0.30
N GLY A 85 1.78 9.05 -0.88
CA GLY A 85 1.37 9.59 -2.17
C GLY A 85 -0.16 9.53 -2.37
N CYS A 86 -0.79 8.40 -2.02
CA CYS A 86 -2.24 8.25 -2.04
C CYS A 86 -2.94 9.24 -1.11
N ALA A 87 -2.45 9.43 0.11
CA ALA A 87 -3.00 10.42 1.03
C ALA A 87 -2.93 11.85 0.44
N LEU A 88 -1.80 12.18 -0.18
CA LEU A 88 -1.58 13.48 -0.83
C LEU A 88 -2.53 13.69 -2.02
N ILE A 89 -2.70 12.67 -2.85
CA ILE A 89 -3.66 12.64 -3.97
C ILE A 89 -5.10 12.81 -3.45
N ALA A 90 -5.45 12.14 -2.35
CA ALA A 90 -6.78 12.22 -1.76
C ALA A 90 -7.13 13.64 -1.29
N ILE A 91 -6.15 14.44 -0.85
CA ILE A 91 -6.36 15.86 -0.51
C ILE A 91 -6.80 16.67 -1.74
N TRP A 92 -6.13 16.47 -2.87
CA TRP A 92 -6.38 17.23 -4.11
C TRP A 92 -7.29 16.55 -5.13
N ILE A 93 -8.02 15.51 -4.73
CA ILE A 93 -8.82 14.66 -5.62
C ILE A 93 -9.80 15.44 -6.52
N LYS A 94 -10.31 16.59 -6.06
CA LYS A 94 -11.23 17.44 -6.83
C LYS A 94 -10.58 18.19 -8.01
N LYS A 95 -9.26 18.33 -8.01
CA LYS A 95 -8.48 19.04 -9.05
C LYS A 95 -7.65 18.11 -9.94
N LEU A 96 -7.55 16.83 -9.58
CA LEU A 96 -6.69 15.86 -10.26
C LEU A 96 -7.46 15.11 -11.36
N PRO A 97 -6.79 14.74 -12.47
CA PRO A 97 -7.40 13.94 -13.53
C PRO A 97 -7.76 12.53 -13.05
N ARG A 98 -8.70 11.88 -13.75
CA ARG A 98 -9.22 10.55 -13.40
C ARG A 98 -8.15 9.48 -13.21
N PHE A 99 -6.98 9.63 -13.85
CA PHE A 99 -5.84 8.71 -13.67
C PHE A 99 -5.45 8.52 -12.21
N PHE A 100 -5.42 9.58 -11.40
CA PHE A 100 -5.05 9.50 -9.99
C PHE A 100 -6.06 8.72 -9.12
N HIS A 101 -7.29 8.53 -9.63
CA HIS A 101 -8.26 7.68 -8.96
C HIS A 101 -7.85 6.20 -9.04
N PHE A 102 -7.15 5.77 -10.10
CA PHE A 102 -6.61 4.42 -10.18
C PHE A 102 -5.53 4.17 -9.13
N ILE A 103 -4.70 5.17 -8.82
CA ILE A 103 -3.68 5.07 -7.77
C ILE A 103 -4.33 4.89 -6.39
N LEU A 104 -5.41 5.65 -6.12
CA LEU A 104 -6.20 5.49 -4.89
C LEU A 104 -6.88 4.11 -4.83
N LEU A 105 -7.42 3.63 -5.95
CA LEU A 105 -8.03 2.30 -6.06
C LEU A 105 -7.00 1.20 -5.78
N LEU A 106 -5.80 1.31 -6.35
CA LEU A 106 -4.69 0.38 -6.12
C LEU A 106 -4.31 0.38 -4.63
N GLY A 107 -4.18 1.56 -4.01
CA GLY A 107 -3.96 1.68 -2.57
C GLY A 107 -5.07 1.02 -1.74
N ALA A 108 -6.33 1.20 -2.11
CA ALA A 108 -7.47 0.58 -1.42
C ALA A 108 -7.50 -0.95 -1.59
N LEU A 109 -7.23 -1.46 -2.80
CA LEU A 109 -7.07 -2.89 -3.07
C LEU A 109 -5.95 -3.49 -2.23
N ASN A 110 -4.83 -2.78 -2.14
CA ASN A 110 -3.69 -3.22 -1.36
C ASN A 110 -4.02 -3.29 0.15
N LEU A 111 -4.82 -2.35 0.66
CA LEU A 111 -5.34 -2.40 2.03
C LEU A 111 -6.32 -3.57 2.24
N PHE A 112 -7.17 -3.84 1.26
CA PHE A 112 -8.09 -4.97 1.33
C PHE A 112 -7.31 -6.28 1.40
N PHE A 113 -6.31 -6.46 0.54
CA PHE A 113 -5.43 -7.63 0.58
C PHE A 113 -4.71 -7.75 1.94
N LEU A 114 -4.23 -6.62 2.48
CA LEU A 114 -3.61 -6.60 3.80
C LEU A 114 -4.54 -7.00 4.95
N ALA A 115 -5.86 -6.86 4.77
CA ALA A 115 -6.83 -7.24 5.80
C ALA A 115 -7.04 -8.77 5.87
N PHE A 116 -6.66 -9.50 4.82
CA PHE A 116 -6.71 -10.98 4.78
C PHE A 116 -5.40 -11.64 5.22
N LEU A 117 -4.31 -10.88 5.29
CA LEU A 117 -2.98 -11.33 5.67
C LEU A 117 -2.73 -11.10 7.16
#